data_AF-A0A838JMN2-F1
#
_entry.id   AF-A0A838JMN2-F1
#
_cell.length_a   1.000
_cell.length_b   1.000
_cell.length_c   1.000
_cell.angle_alpha   90.00
_cell.angle_beta   90.00
_cell.angle_gamma   90.00
#
_symmetry.space_group_name_H-M   'P 1'
#
loop_
_entity.id
_entity.type
_entity.pdbx_description
1 polymer ?
#
loop_
_entity_poly.entity_id
_entity_poly.type
_entity_poly.pdbx_seq_one_letter_code
_entity_poly.pdbx_strand_id
1 'polypeptide(L)' 'MLRVSCSSHWAGIDIFRLDEHGKLIEHWDVLQVVPEQSANSNTMF' A
#
# COMPACT_ATOMS: atom_id res chain seq x y z
N MET A 1 22.13 -17.98 9.86
CA MET A 1 22.11 -17.34 8.52
C MET A 1 20.68 -16.87 8.27
N LEU A 2 20.36 -15.62 8.59
CA LEU A 2 19.08 -15.01 8.24
C LEU A 2 19.29 -14.28 6.91
N ARG A 3 18.79 -14.86 5.81
CA ARG A 3 18.67 -14.11 4.55
C ARG A 3 17.38 -13.30 4.65
N VAL A 4 17.50 -12.01 4.89
CA VAL A 4 16.43 -11.06 4.60
C VAL A 4 16.45 -10.86 3.09
N SER A 5 15.51 -11.50 2.39
CA SER A 5 15.28 -11.25 0.97
C SER A 5 14.69 -9.85 0.82
N CYS A 6 15.45 -8.94 0.23
CA CYS A 6 15.08 -7.54 0.06
C CYS A 6 14.38 -7.35 -1.29
N SER A 7 13.10 -7.72 -1.38
CA SER A 7 12.19 -7.21 -2.43
C SER A 7 10.74 -7.59 -2.10
N SER A 8 10.18 -6.97 -1.06
CA SER A 8 8.74 -7.06 -0.79
C SER A 8 8.02 -6.08 -1.71
N HIS A 9 7.11 -6.58 -2.55
CA HIS A 9 6.15 -5.73 -3.28
C HIS A 9 5.09 -5.25 -2.28
N TRP A 10 4.62 -4.01 -2.43
CA TRP A 10 3.61 -3.41 -1.55
C TRP A 10 2.35 -3.08 -2.33
N ALA A 11 1.20 -3.38 -1.75
CA ALA A 11 -0.08 -2.82 -2.14
C ALA A 11 -0.36 -1.64 -1.20
N GLY A 12 -0.62 -0.47 -1.78
CA GLY A 12 -0.85 0.76 -1.04
C GLY A 12 -2.20 1.38 -1.40
N ILE A 13 -2.81 2.05 -0.45
CA ILE A 13 -3.90 2.99 -0.69
C ILE A 13 -3.47 4.35 -0.14
N ASP A 14 -3.63 5.37 -0.95
CA ASP A 14 -3.45 6.76 -0.57
C ASP A 14 -4.81 7.46 -0.41
N ILE A 15 -4.96 8.21 0.68
CA ILE A 15 -6.12 9.06 0.93
C ILE A 15 -5.62 10.49 1.05
N PHE A 16 -6.23 11.38 0.26
CA PHE A 16 -5.90 12.81 0.25
C PHE A 16 -7.10 13.63 0.69
N ARG A 17 -6.89 14.58 1.60
CA ARG A 17 -7.85 15.65 1.88
C ARG A 17 -7.39 16.91 1.17
N LEU A 18 -8.32 17.52 0.41
CA LEU A 18 -8.08 18.76 -0.31
C LEU A 18 -8.84 19.91 0.37
N ASP A 19 -8.31 21.13 0.28
CA ASP A 19 -9.02 22.34 0.63
C ASP A 19 -10.03 22.77 -0.47
N GLU A 20 -10.74 23.86 -0.22
CA GLU A 20 -11.74 24.43 -1.15
C GLU A 20 -11.12 24.92 -2.47
N HIS A 21 -9.80 25.11 -2.52
CA HIS A 21 -9.07 25.50 -3.72
C HIS A 21 -8.39 24.31 -4.42
N GLY A 22 -8.67 23.09 -3.99
CA GLY A 22 -8.10 21.87 -4.55
C GLY A 22 -6.62 21.65 -4.19
N LYS A 23 -6.11 22.26 -3.11
CA LYS A 23 -4.77 21.99 -2.59
C LYS A 23 -4.81 20.83 -1.61
N LEU A 24 -3.82 19.95 -1.70
CA LEU A 24 -3.62 18.87 -0.74
C LEU A 24 -3.24 19.46 0.62
N ILE A 25 -4.01 19.15 1.66
CA ILE A 25 -3.80 19.62 3.04
C ILE A 25 -3.64 18.48 4.04
N GLU A 26 -3.90 17.24 3.64
CA GLU A 26 -3.63 16.05 4.44
C GLU A 26 -3.45 14.82 3.56
N HIS A 27 -2.58 13.91 3.98
CA HIS A 27 -2.28 12.65 3.31
C HIS A 27 -2.16 11.54 4.36
N TRP A 28 -2.83 10.42 4.09
CA TRP A 28 -2.66 9.17 4.83
C TRP A 28 -2.40 8.06 3.85
N ASP A 29 -1.57 7.11 4.27
CA ASP A 29 -1.34 5.87 3.54
C ASP A 29 -1.61 4.65 4.43
N VAL A 30 -1.90 3.53 3.75
CA VAL A 30 -1.79 2.19 4.32
C VAL A 30 -0.97 1.36 3.34
N LEU A 31 0.11 0.76 3.84
CA LEU A 31 0.98 -0.11 3.06
C LEU A 31 0.88 -1.55 3.57
N GLN A 32 0.52 -2.46 2.67
CA GLN A 32 0.49 -3.90 2.93
C GLN A 32 1.53 -4.61 2.07
N VAL A 33 2.37 -5.44 2.68
CA VAL A 33 3.25 -6.35 1.93
C VAL A 33 2.37 -7.33 1.16
N VAL A 34 2.59 -7.43 -0.15
CA VAL A 34 1.92 -8.44 -0.98
C VAL A 34 2.40 -9.82 -0.51
N PRO A 35 1.49 -10.68 -0.02
CA PRO A 35 1.88 -12.00 0.45
C PRO A 35 2.32 -12.88 -0.73
N GLU A 36 3.24 -13.82 -0.47
CA GLU A 36 3.64 -14.81 -1.49
C GLU A 36 2.47 -15.71 -1.90
N GLN A 37 1.50 -15.93 -0.99
CA GLN A 37 0.31 -16.75 -1.24
C GLN A 37 -0.94 -16.10 -0.67
N SER A 38 -1.97 -15.95 -1.50
CA SER A 38 -3.29 -15.46 -1.09
C SER A 38 -4.13 -16.58 -0.47
N ALA A 39 -4.90 -16.25 0.57
CA ALA A 39 -5.89 -17.16 1.15
C ALA A 39 -7.17 -17.28 0.30
N ASN A 40 -7.33 -16.42 -0.71
CA ASN A 40 -8.43 -16.42 -1.67
C ASN A 40 -7.87 -16.45 -3.11
N SER A 41 -8.75 -16.66 -4.10
CA SER A 41 -8.37 -16.80 -5.51
C SER A 41 -8.32 -15.48 -6.30
N ASN A 42 -8.58 -14.34 -5.67
CA ASN A 42 -8.59 -13.04 -6.33
C ASN A 42 -7.19 -12.41 -6.30
N THR A 43 -6.95 -11.50 -7.24
CA THR A 43 -5.81 -10.59 -7.21
C THR A 43 -5.99 -9.52 -6.14
N MET A 44 -4.92 -8.81 -5.80
CA MET A 44 -4.98 -7.66 -4.88
C MET A 44 -5.66 -6.42 -5.52
N PHE A 45 -5.79 -6.40 -6.86
CA PHE A 45 -6.41 -5.34 -7.68
C PHE A 45 -7.26 -5.92 -8.80
#